data_AF-A0A948AQK7-F1
#
_entry.id   AF-A0A948AQK7-F1
#
_cell.length_a   1.000
_cell.length_b   1.000
_cell.length_c   1.000
_cell.angle_alpha   90.00
_cell.angle_beta   90.00
_cell.angle_gamma   90.00
#
_symmetry.space_group_name_H-M   'P 1'
#
loop_
_entity.id
_entity.type
_entity.pdbx_description
1 polymer ?
#
loop_
_entity_poly.entity_id
_entity_poly.type
_entity_poly.pdbx_seq_one_letter_code
_entity_poly.pdbx_strand_id
1 'polypeptide(L)'
;LGTNQGTYKLPLAKSSVSETDSVVRLKDGEIAAIGGLMKRESRDTGSGVPGLGDIPGLGAFFKNSNASRLKQELVILLKPTVIKQQSDWMDTAREAEARMQEFSAAPGPR
;
A
#
# COMPACT_ATOMS: atom_id res chain seq x y z
N LEU A 1 -42.54 27.45 4.25
CA LEU A 1 -42.68 26.81 5.58
C LEU A 1 -41.71 25.65 5.59
N GLY A 2 -40.47 25.83 6.06
CA GLY A 2 -40.01 25.32 7.37
C GLY A 2 -39.98 23.78 7.36
N THR A 3 -38.90 23.04 7.61
CA THR A 3 -37.71 23.25 8.45
C THR A 3 -36.79 22.01 8.28
N ASN A 4 -35.47 22.23 8.31
CA ASN A 4 -34.50 21.49 9.14
C ASN A 4 -34.62 19.95 9.30
N GLN A 5 -33.59 19.20 8.85
CA GLN A 5 -32.73 18.30 9.66
C GLN A 5 -32.20 17.08 8.88
N GLY A 6 -30.87 16.92 8.89
CA GLY A 6 -30.21 15.62 8.69
C GLY A 6 -29.72 15.32 7.28
N THR A 7 -28.54 15.82 6.91
CA THR A 7 -27.79 15.23 5.79
C THR A 7 -27.27 13.86 6.23
N TYR A 8 -28.07 12.81 6.00
CA TYR A 8 -27.61 11.43 6.17
C TYR A 8 -26.60 11.10 5.07
N LYS A 9 -25.31 11.36 5.34
CA LYS A 9 -24.21 10.82 4.54
C LYS A 9 -24.07 9.34 4.88
N LEU A 10 -24.82 8.49 4.18
CA LEU A 10 -24.57 7.05 4.23
C LEU A 10 -23.16 6.81 3.69
N PRO A 11 -22.24 6.19 4.45
CA PRO A 11 -20.99 5.75 3.90
C PRO A 11 -21.29 4.64 2.91
N LEU A 12 -21.20 4.96 1.62
CA LEU A 12 -21.18 3.94 0.58
C LEU A 12 -19.98 3.04 0.85
N ALA A 13 -20.18 1.72 0.81
CA ALA A 13 -19.12 0.76 1.01
C ALA A 13 -17.98 1.06 0.03
N LYS A 14 -16.85 1.57 0.54
CA LYS A 14 -15.65 1.78 -0.26
C LYS A 14 -14.93 0.43 -0.39
N SER A 15 -15.25 -0.32 -1.44
CA SER A 15 -14.47 -1.48 -1.83
C SER A 15 -13.43 -1.06 -2.87
N SER A 16 -12.16 -1.04 -2.48
CA SER A 16 -11.04 -0.84 -3.40
C SER A 16 -10.49 -2.21 -3.78
N VAL A 17 -11.18 -2.93 -4.67
CA VAL A 17 -10.67 -4.19 -5.23
C VAL A 17 -9.63 -3.82 -6.30
N SER A 18 -8.42 -4.34 -6.17
CA SER A 18 -7.37 -4.23 -7.20
C SER A 18 -7.23 -5.61 -7.83
N GLU A 19 -7.66 -5.72 -9.09
CA GLU A 19 -7.56 -6.94 -9.89
C GLU A 19 -6.54 -6.72 -11.02
N THR A 20 -5.77 -7.75 -11.35
CA THR A 20 -4.72 -7.65 -12.37
C THR A 20 -4.55 -9.01 -13.04
N ASP A 21 -4.81 -9.05 -14.35
CA ASP A 21 -4.63 -10.24 -15.18
C ASP A 21 -3.26 -10.20 -15.87
N SER A 22 -2.47 -11.26 -15.72
CA SER A 22 -1.15 -11.38 -16.34
C SER A 22 -0.85 -12.82 -16.74
N VAL A 23 -0.21 -13.01 -17.90
CA VAL A 23 0.24 -14.32 -18.39
C VAL A 23 1.75 -14.35 -18.38
N VAL A 24 2.34 -15.23 -17.58
CA VAL A 24 3.80 -15.37 -17.43
C VAL A 24 4.24 -16.81 -17.69
N ARG A 25 5.42 -16.98 -18.29
CA ARG A 25 6.06 -18.28 -18.51
C ARG A 25 7.35 -18.32 -17.72
N LEU A 26 7.44 -19.25 -16.78
CA LEU A 26 8.52 -19.38 -15.82
C LEU A 26 9.00 -20.82 -15.78
N LYS A 27 10.28 -21.04 -15.46
CA LYS A 27 10.76 -22.39 -15.14
C LYS A 27 10.45 -22.73 -13.69
N ASP A 28 10.48 -24.02 -13.40
CA ASP A 28 10.32 -24.53 -12.03
C ASP A 28 11.34 -23.89 -11.08
N GLY A 29 10.87 -23.36 -9.95
CA GLY A 29 11.70 -22.71 -8.94
C GLY A 29 12.17 -21.28 -9.24
N GLU A 30 11.96 -20.73 -10.45
CA GLU A 30 12.34 -19.35 -10.78
C GLU A 30 11.37 -18.34 -10.16
N ILE A 31 11.89 -17.34 -9.44
CA ILE A 31 11.07 -16.25 -8.89
C ILE A 31 10.85 -15.19 -9.96
N ALA A 32 9.60 -14.75 -10.13
CA ALA A 32 9.27 -13.61 -10.97
C ALA A 32 8.38 -12.60 -10.26
N ALA A 33 8.60 -11.32 -10.58
CA ALA A 33 7.72 -10.23 -10.21
C ALA A 33 6.60 -10.13 -11.25
N ILE A 34 5.36 -10.32 -10.82
CA ILE A 34 4.18 -10.26 -11.71
C ILE A 34 3.48 -8.91 -11.69
N GLY A 35 3.80 -8.07 -10.70
CA GLY A 35 3.24 -6.75 -10.60
C GLY A 35 3.79 -5.96 -9.42
N GLY A 36 3.43 -4.69 -9.40
CA GLY A 36 3.70 -3.80 -8.29
C GLY A 36 2.92 -2.50 -8.44
N LEU A 37 2.62 -1.87 -7.31
CA LEU A 37 1.96 -0.57 -7.26
C LEU A 37 2.85 0.38 -6.47
N MET A 38 3.11 1.55 -7.04
CA MET A 38 3.72 2.66 -6.31
C MET A 38 2.72 3.82 -6.28
N LYS A 39 2.25 4.16 -5.08
CA LYS A 39 1.40 5.31 -4.84
C LYS A 39 2.19 6.39 -4.10
N ARG A 40 2.16 7.62 -4.62
CA ARG A 40 2.71 8.81 -3.96
C ARG A 40 1.60 9.82 -3.77
N GLU A 41 1.41 10.30 -2.55
CA GLU A 41 0.52 11.42 -2.22
C GLU A 41 1.38 12.54 -1.62
N SER A 42 1.27 13.74 -2.20
CA SER A 42 1.90 14.95 -1.67
C SER A 42 0.80 15.95 -1.35
N ARG A 43 0.76 16.42 -0.12
CA ARG A 43 -0.24 17.36 0.39
C ARG A 43 0.47 18.55 0.98
N ASP A 44 0.39 19.68 0.29
CA ASP A 44 0.86 20.97 0.80
C ASP A 44 -0.37 21.76 1.26
N THR A 45 -0.47 22.02 2.57
CA THR A 45 -1.50 22.86 3.16
C THR A 45 -0.87 24.13 3.71
N GLY A 46 -1.23 25.28 3.16
CA GLY A 46 -0.85 26.58 3.68
C GLY A 46 -2.03 27.26 4.36
N SER A 47 -1.80 27.90 5.51
CA SER A 47 -2.71 28.85 6.14
C SER A 47 -1.95 30.11 6.53
N GLY A 48 -2.58 31.27 6.51
CA GLY A 48 -1.91 32.52 6.86
C GLY A 48 -2.89 33.67 7.03
N VAL A 49 -2.44 34.73 7.71
CA VAL A 49 -3.25 35.93 7.93
C VAL A 49 -3.28 36.78 6.64
N PRO A 50 -4.46 37.09 6.08
CA PRO A 50 -4.57 37.95 4.90
C PRO A 50 -3.92 39.33 5.15
N GLY A 51 -3.13 39.83 4.21
CA GLY A 51 -2.43 41.12 4.28
C GLY A 51 -1.06 41.07 4.98
N LEU A 52 -0.96 40.44 6.16
CA LEU A 52 0.32 40.37 6.91
C LEU A 52 1.27 39.29 6.38
N GLY A 53 0.75 38.25 5.73
CA GLY A 53 1.55 37.16 5.19
C GLY A 53 2.48 37.56 4.04
N ASP A 54 2.21 38.65 3.32
CA ASP A 54 2.95 39.04 2.11
C ASP A 54 4.05 40.09 2.37
N ILE A 55 4.26 40.49 3.63
CA ILE A 55 5.31 41.43 4.01
C ILE A 55 6.69 40.75 3.86
N PRO A 56 7.60 41.28 3.02
CA PRO A 56 8.96 40.78 2.90
C PRO A 56 9.67 40.81 4.26
N GLY A 57 10.31 39.71 4.66
CA GLY A 57 11.05 39.60 5.93
C GLY A 57 10.22 39.17 7.15
N LEU A 58 8.94 39.58 7.26
CA LEU A 58 8.08 39.25 8.41
C LEU A 58 6.95 38.25 8.09
N GLY A 59 6.58 38.10 6.81
CA GLY A 59 5.44 37.29 6.38
C GLY A 59 5.53 35.80 6.71
N ALA A 60 6.74 35.27 6.92
CA ALA A 60 6.97 33.88 7.33
C ALA A 60 6.48 33.58 8.76
N PHE A 61 6.41 34.57 9.65
CA PHE A 61 5.85 34.40 11.01
C PHE A 61 4.33 34.38 11.04
N PHE A 62 3.67 34.86 9.97
CA PHE A 62 2.23 34.94 9.82
C PHE A 62 1.66 33.95 8.79
N LYS A 63 2.53 33.07 8.26
CA LYS A 63 2.21 31.98 7.33
C LYS A 63 2.61 30.65 7.99
N ASN A 64 1.72 29.68 7.94
CA ASN A 64 1.94 28.31 8.37
C ASN A 64 1.80 27.40 7.15
N SER A 65 2.87 26.70 6.77
CA SER A 65 2.84 25.71 5.69
C SER A 65 3.11 24.33 6.28
N ASN A 66 2.26 23.37 5.99
CA ASN A 66 2.45 21.98 6.35
C ASN A 66 2.52 21.15 5.07
N ALA A 67 3.65 20.47 4.87
CA ALA A 67 3.89 19.60 3.74
C ALA A 67 3.91 18.15 4.24
N SER A 68 3.02 17.32 3.71
CA SER A 68 2.94 15.90 4.02
C SER A 68 3.17 15.08 2.76
N ARG A 69 4.03 14.06 2.85
CA ARG A 69 4.36 13.15 1.74
C ARG A 69 4.16 11.72 2.20
N LEU A 70 3.30 10.97 1.50
CA LEU A 70 3.04 9.55 1.74
C LEU A 70 3.48 8.74 0.52
N LYS A 71 4.27 7.69 0.75
CA LYS A 71 4.71 6.75 -0.29
C LYS A 71 4.27 5.35 0.12
N GLN A 72 3.56 4.65 -0.75
CA GLN A 72 3.17 3.26 -0.58
C GLN A 72 3.72 2.44 -1.76
N GLU A 73 4.41 1.35 -1.46
CA GLU A 73 4.97 0.42 -2.44
C GLU A 73 4.43 -0.97 -2.17
N LEU A 74 3.96 -1.63 -3.22
CA LEU A 74 3.52 -3.02 -3.20
C LEU A 74 4.27 -3.75 -4.32
N VAL A 75 4.81 -4.93 -4.01
CA VAL A 75 5.46 -5.81 -4.97
C VAL A 75 4.84 -7.20 -4.83
N ILE A 76 4.46 -7.79 -5.96
CA ILE A 76 3.87 -9.13 -6.00
C ILE A 76 4.85 -10.08 -6.68
N LEU A 77 5.33 -11.05 -5.91
CA LEU A 77 6.29 -12.06 -6.32
C LEU A 77 5.62 -13.43 -6.37
N LEU A 78 6.04 -14.27 -7.32
CA LEU A 78 5.62 -15.66 -7.37
C LEU A 78 6.80 -16.59 -7.67
N LYS A 79 6.75 -17.81 -7.14
CA LYS A 79 7.69 -18.88 -7.40
C LYS A 79 6.91 -20.16 -7.73
N PRO A 80 6.88 -20.62 -8.98
CA PRO A 80 6.22 -21.87 -9.32
C PRO A 80 7.01 -23.05 -8.75
N THR A 81 6.30 -24.12 -8.42
CA THR A 81 6.90 -25.41 -8.04
C THR A 81 6.15 -26.51 -8.77
N VAL A 82 6.85 -27.29 -9.60
CA VAL A 82 6.28 -28.35 -10.45
C VAL A 82 6.45 -29.70 -9.77
N ILE A 83 5.33 -30.37 -9.49
CA ILE A 83 5.32 -31.66 -8.78
C ILE A 83 5.05 -32.75 -9.81
N LYS A 84 5.98 -33.70 -9.95
CA LYS A 84 5.89 -34.76 -10.98
C LYS A 84 5.42 -36.10 -10.41
N GLN A 85 5.74 -36.39 -9.15
CA GLN A 85 5.39 -37.64 -8.49
C GLN A 85 4.73 -37.40 -7.13
N GLN A 86 3.90 -38.35 -6.68
CA GLN A 86 3.20 -38.27 -5.39
C GLN A 86 4.18 -38.15 -4.20
N SER A 87 5.39 -38.71 -4.32
CA SER A 87 6.47 -38.57 -3.33
C SER A 87 6.90 -37.12 -3.15
N ASP A 88 6.99 -36.37 -4.25
CA ASP A 88 7.49 -34.99 -4.27
C ASP A 88 6.54 -34.02 -3.53
N TRP A 89 5.25 -34.37 -3.40
CA TRP A 89 4.26 -33.61 -2.63
C TRP A 89 4.59 -33.58 -1.14
N MET A 90 5.05 -34.72 -0.59
CA MET A 90 5.37 -34.82 0.83
C MET A 90 6.63 -34.00 1.18
N ASP A 91 7.60 -33.95 0.27
CA ASP A 91 8.82 -33.18 0.46
C ASP A 91 8.58 -31.68 0.33
N THR A 92 7.81 -31.26 -0.69
CA THR A 92 7.45 -29.85 -0.90
C THR A 92 6.54 -29.31 0.22
N ALA A 93 5.60 -30.11 0.72
CA ALA A 93 4.75 -29.72 1.85
C ALA A 93 5.57 -29.48 3.13
N ARG A 94 6.51 -30.37 3.44
CA ARG A 94 7.41 -30.21 4.60
C ARG A 94 8.30 -28.97 4.49
N GLU A 95 8.82 -28.70 3.29
CA GLU A 95 9.66 -27.53 3.06
C GLU A 95 8.86 -26.22 3.15
N ALA A 96 7.60 -26.22 2.71
CA ALA A 96 6.70 -25.09 2.87
C ALA A 96 6.36 -24.84 4.34
N GLU A 97 6.07 -25.89 5.11
CA GLU A 97 5.84 -25.81 6.56
C GLU A 97 7.07 -25.28 7.32
N ALA A 98 8.28 -25.73 6.95
CA ALA A 98 9.53 -25.24 7.53
C ALA A 98 9.74 -23.75 7.25
N ARG A 99 9.50 -23.29 6.01
CA ARG A 99 9.55 -21.86 5.68
C ARG A 99 8.50 -21.05 6.44
N MET A 100 7.27 -21.56 6.59
CA MET A 100 6.23 -20.87 7.35
C MET A 100 6.61 -20.68 8.83
N GLN A 101 7.23 -21.70 9.44
CA GLN A 101 7.74 -21.59 10.82
C GLN A 101 8.85 -20.54 10.92
N GLU A 102 9.76 -20.48 9.95
CA GLU A 102 10.81 -19.46 9.88
C GLU A 102 10.25 -18.03 9.77
N PHE A 103 9.24 -17.81 8.92
CA PHE A 103 8.56 -16.51 8.82
C PHE A 103 7.80 -16.13 10.10
N SER A 104 7.24 -17.10 10.81
CA SER A 104 6.54 -16.85 12.09
C SER A 104 7.50 -16.58 13.26
N ALA A 105 8.74 -17.06 13.16
CA ALA A 105 9.78 -16.89 14.17
C ALA A 105 10.63 -15.61 13.97
N ALA A 106 10.51 -14.95 12.82
CA ALA A 106 11.22 -13.70 12.56
C ALA A 106 10.68 -12.57 13.45
N PRO A 107 11.52 -11.91 14.27
CA PRO A 107 11.08 -10.78 15.08
C PRO A 107 10.62 -9.65 14.16
N GLY A 108 9.41 -9.14 14.41
CA GLY A 108 8.78 -8.11 13.57
C GLY A 108 9.64 -6.86 13.39
N PRO A 109 9.41 -6.08 12.31
CA PRO A 109 10.14 -4.85 12.07
C PRO A 109 9.93 -3.87 13.22
N ARG A 110 11.02 -3.28 13.73
CA ARG A 110 11.00 -2.20 14.73
C ARG A 110 10.52 -0.89 14.11
#